data_AF-A0A1S3Y0U8-F1
#
_entry.id   AF-A0A1S3Y0U8-F1
#
_cell.length_a   1.000
_cell.length_b   1.000
_cell.length_c   1.000
_cell.angle_alpha   90.00
_cell.angle_beta   90.00
_cell.angle_gamma   90.00
#
_symmetry.space_group_name_H-M   'P 1'
#
loop_
_entity.id
_entity.type
_entity.pdbx_description
1 polymer ?
#
loop_
_entity_poly.entity_id
_entity_poly.type
_entity_poly.pdbx_seq_one_letter_code
_entity_poly.pdbx_strand_id
1 'polypeptide(L)'
;GFPSDAKTLQEVRNVKEVAPVLLNAIQSLLPYYSSFGEHHPKFWDFLKRACTKLMKILVAIQQRHPYSFGDKCVLPLLMKFCLSKIIDPEPHIMSFEQFMIQCMVMVKTILECKEYKTRLTGRVVDENRVTFEQMKQNISSTVAGLLTSLLPTDRVVLLCNVLIRRYFVLTASDMEEWYQNPESFYHEQDSVLWSEKLRPCAEALYIVLFENNGQLLGPVVVSILQEAMSGCPSAVNEITPALLLKDAAYGAAAYIYYELSNYLSFKDWFNGALSLELSNDHPNMRIIHRKVALILGQWVSEIKDDTRRAVYCALIRLLQDNDLCVRLTACRSLYFHIEDANFNEKEFLDLLPICWDLCFKLVDEVQEFDSKVDTSWCSS
;
A
#
# COMPACT_ATOMS: atom_id res chain seq x y z
N GLY A 1 -17.61 -16.95 22.45
CA GLY A 1 -16.57 -17.22 21.44
C GLY A 1 -15.37 -17.88 22.12
N PHE A 2 -14.59 -18.67 21.39
CA PHE A 2 -13.42 -19.36 21.93
C PHE A 2 -12.31 -18.35 22.35
N PRO A 3 -11.50 -18.66 23.38
CA PRO A 3 -10.32 -17.87 23.69
C PRO A 3 -9.35 -17.88 22.49
N SER A 4 -8.65 -16.77 22.27
CA SER A 4 -7.68 -16.66 21.18
C SER A 4 -6.54 -17.67 21.37
N ASP A 5 -6.24 -18.45 20.33
CA ASP A 5 -5.14 -19.43 20.39
C ASP A 5 -3.76 -18.75 20.37
N ALA A 6 -3.69 -17.48 19.95
CA ALA A 6 -2.49 -16.65 20.08
C ALA A 6 -2.01 -16.55 21.54
N LYS A 7 -2.97 -16.59 22.49
CA LYS A 7 -2.71 -16.53 23.93
C LYS A 7 -2.56 -17.90 24.58
N THR A 8 -3.32 -18.90 24.12
CA THR A 8 -3.44 -20.19 24.82
C THR A 8 -2.69 -21.34 24.15
N LEU A 9 -2.31 -21.22 22.86
CA LEU A 9 -1.85 -22.31 21.98
C LEU A 9 -2.77 -23.53 21.92
N GLN A 10 -3.99 -23.42 22.45
CA GLN A 10 -4.96 -24.49 22.36
C GLN A 10 -5.60 -24.45 20.98
N GLU A 11 -5.46 -25.56 20.27
CA GLU A 11 -6.07 -25.75 18.96
C GLU A 11 -7.59 -25.57 19.04
N VAL A 12 -8.13 -24.73 18.17
CA VAL A 12 -9.56 -24.52 18.02
C VAL A 12 -10.03 -25.33 16.80
N ARG A 13 -10.45 -26.58 17.03
CA ARG A 13 -10.88 -27.51 15.97
C ARG A 13 -11.94 -26.92 15.04
N ASN A 14 -12.86 -26.12 15.58
CA ASN A 14 -13.90 -25.46 14.80
C ASN A 14 -13.34 -24.54 13.69
N VAL A 15 -12.12 -24.00 13.83
CA VAL A 15 -11.47 -23.22 12.77
C VAL A 15 -11.23 -24.09 11.54
N LYS A 16 -10.78 -25.33 11.73
CA LYS A 16 -10.49 -26.30 10.66
C LYS A 16 -11.74 -26.83 9.98
N GLU A 17 -12.87 -26.84 10.69
CA GLU A 17 -14.16 -27.26 10.14
C GLU A 17 -14.87 -26.11 9.42
N VAL A 18 -14.88 -24.92 10.02
CA VAL A 18 -15.70 -23.79 9.53
C VAL A 18 -15.00 -23.03 8.40
N ALA A 19 -13.69 -22.77 8.48
CA ALA A 19 -13.02 -21.95 7.47
C ALA A 19 -13.11 -22.53 6.04
N PRO A 20 -12.88 -23.85 5.82
CA PRO A 20 -13.07 -24.44 4.49
C PRO A 20 -14.52 -24.40 4.01
N VAL A 21 -15.50 -24.55 4.90
CA VAL A 21 -16.93 -24.47 4.55
C VAL A 21 -17.32 -23.07 4.11
N LEU A 22 -16.83 -22.03 4.82
CA LEU A 22 -17.06 -20.64 4.41
C LEU A 22 -16.41 -20.33 3.06
N LEU A 23 -15.19 -20.84 2.81
CA LEU A 23 -14.54 -20.70 1.51
C LEU A 23 -15.35 -21.41 0.40
N ASN A 24 -15.81 -22.63 0.62
CA ASN A 24 -16.63 -23.36 -0.34
C ASN A 24 -17.95 -22.63 -0.65
N ALA A 25 -18.57 -22.01 0.35
CA ALA A 25 -19.75 -21.18 0.16
C ALA A 25 -19.44 -19.98 -0.75
N ILE A 26 -18.33 -19.26 -0.51
CA ILE A 26 -17.89 -18.16 -1.39
C ILE A 26 -17.67 -18.66 -2.81
N GLN A 27 -16.93 -19.75 -2.99
CA GLN A 27 -16.63 -20.32 -4.31
C GLN A 27 -17.88 -20.74 -5.08
N SER A 28 -18.92 -21.18 -4.36
CA SER A 28 -20.20 -21.55 -4.96
C SER A 28 -21.05 -20.34 -5.33
N LEU A 29 -20.91 -19.22 -4.61
CA LEU A 29 -21.66 -17.99 -4.85
C LEU A 29 -21.05 -17.12 -5.95
N LEU A 30 -19.71 -17.09 -6.07
CA LEU A 30 -19.00 -16.22 -7.02
C LEU A 30 -19.42 -16.38 -8.49
N PRO A 31 -19.62 -17.59 -9.04
CA PRO A 31 -20.01 -17.76 -10.44
C PRO A 31 -21.33 -17.05 -10.79
N TYR A 32 -22.23 -16.90 -9.81
CA TYR A 32 -23.52 -16.23 -10.01
C TYR A 32 -23.40 -14.71 -10.08
N TYR A 33 -22.27 -14.13 -9.71
CA TYR A 33 -22.04 -12.69 -9.79
C TYR A 33 -22.18 -12.17 -11.23
N SER A 34 -21.68 -12.92 -12.22
CA SER A 34 -21.77 -12.55 -13.64
C SER A 34 -23.13 -12.89 -14.25
N SER A 35 -23.79 -13.97 -13.79
CA SER A 35 -25.03 -14.46 -14.39
C SER A 35 -26.26 -13.63 -14.05
N PHE A 36 -26.27 -12.95 -12.90
CA PHE A 36 -27.48 -12.31 -12.36
C PHE A 36 -27.51 -10.78 -12.44
N GLY A 37 -26.47 -10.14 -13.00
CA GLY A 37 -26.22 -8.69 -13.06
C GLY A 37 -27.43 -7.74 -12.95
N GLU A 38 -27.77 -7.01 -14.01
CA GLU A 38 -28.87 -6.02 -13.98
C GLU A 38 -30.27 -6.67 -13.90
N HIS A 39 -30.38 -7.95 -14.23
CA HIS A 39 -31.66 -8.66 -14.33
C HIS A 39 -32.27 -8.95 -12.95
N HIS A 40 -31.45 -9.10 -11.90
CA HIS A 40 -31.90 -9.41 -10.54
C HIS A 40 -31.14 -8.61 -9.46
N PRO A 41 -31.34 -7.28 -9.36
CA PRO A 41 -30.51 -6.38 -8.56
C PRO A 41 -30.50 -6.72 -7.06
N LYS A 42 -31.64 -7.17 -6.50
CA LYS A 42 -31.72 -7.58 -5.09
C LYS A 42 -30.88 -8.81 -4.77
N PHE A 43 -30.90 -9.80 -5.66
CA PHE A 43 -30.11 -11.02 -5.48
C PHE A 43 -28.61 -10.71 -5.68
N TRP A 44 -28.29 -9.85 -6.64
CA TRP A 44 -26.93 -9.40 -6.87
C TRP A 44 -26.33 -8.63 -5.68
N ASP A 45 -27.08 -7.70 -5.06
CA ASP A 45 -26.67 -7.03 -3.82
C ASP A 45 -26.49 -8.03 -2.66
N PHE A 46 -27.40 -9.00 -2.53
CA PHE A 46 -27.25 -10.08 -1.55
C PHE A 46 -25.96 -10.87 -1.76
N LEU A 47 -25.64 -11.29 -3.00
CA LEU A 47 -24.41 -12.00 -3.33
C LEU A 47 -23.17 -11.16 -2.97
N LYS A 48 -23.17 -9.87 -3.32
CA LYS A 48 -22.10 -8.94 -2.98
C LYS A 48 -21.83 -8.90 -1.49
N ARG A 49 -22.89 -8.69 -0.70
CA ARG A 49 -22.81 -8.63 0.76
C ARG A 49 -22.39 -9.96 1.36
N ALA A 50 -22.92 -11.08 0.85
CA ALA A 50 -22.61 -12.41 1.34
C ALA A 50 -21.12 -12.75 1.15
N CYS A 51 -20.59 -12.67 -0.07
CA CYS A 51 -19.19 -12.97 -0.35
C CYS A 51 -18.24 -12.07 0.45
N THR A 52 -18.53 -10.76 0.52
CA THR A 52 -17.71 -9.80 1.26
C THR A 52 -17.72 -10.10 2.76
N LYS A 53 -18.90 -10.37 3.36
CA LYS A 53 -19.01 -10.68 4.78
C LYS A 53 -18.37 -12.00 5.15
N LEU A 54 -18.51 -13.04 4.31
CA LEU A 54 -17.87 -14.34 4.53
C LEU A 54 -16.35 -14.20 4.52
N MET A 55 -15.78 -13.40 3.60
CA MET A 55 -14.35 -13.09 3.62
C MET A 55 -13.94 -12.32 4.88
N LYS A 56 -14.70 -11.29 5.30
CA LYS A 56 -14.44 -10.55 6.55
C LYS A 56 -14.46 -11.47 7.78
N ILE A 57 -15.38 -12.44 7.82
CA ILE A 57 -15.42 -13.45 8.89
C ILE A 57 -14.15 -14.31 8.86
N LEU A 58 -13.70 -14.76 7.69
CA LEU A 58 -12.47 -15.54 7.56
C LEU A 58 -11.24 -14.74 8.04
N VAL A 59 -11.15 -13.45 7.70
CA VAL A 59 -10.09 -12.55 8.19
C VAL A 59 -10.14 -12.47 9.72
N ALA A 60 -11.31 -12.26 10.30
CA ALA A 60 -11.48 -12.18 11.74
C ALA A 60 -11.12 -13.51 12.44
N ILE A 61 -11.42 -14.66 11.84
CA ILE A 61 -11.00 -15.97 12.33
C ILE A 61 -9.46 -16.08 12.31
N GLN A 62 -8.81 -15.69 11.22
CA GLN A 62 -7.35 -15.74 11.11
C GLN A 62 -6.66 -14.85 12.16
N GLN A 63 -7.13 -13.61 12.35
CA GLN A 63 -6.59 -12.68 13.35
C GLN A 63 -6.80 -13.19 14.78
N ARG A 64 -7.94 -13.81 15.06
CA ARG A 64 -8.29 -14.30 16.39
C ARG A 64 -7.58 -15.61 16.72
N HIS A 65 -7.42 -16.48 15.74
CA HIS A 65 -6.94 -17.86 15.88
C HIS A 65 -5.82 -18.19 14.88
N PRO A 66 -4.70 -17.44 14.87
CA PRO A 66 -3.65 -17.61 13.86
C PRO A 66 -3.06 -19.02 13.86
N TYR A 67 -2.84 -19.65 15.03
CA TYR A 67 -2.20 -20.96 15.06
C TYR A 67 -3.09 -22.07 14.48
N SER A 68 -4.38 -22.06 14.80
CA SER A 68 -5.35 -23.02 14.24
C SER A 68 -5.61 -22.75 12.76
N PHE A 69 -5.61 -21.48 12.35
CA PHE A 69 -5.77 -21.08 10.95
C PHE A 69 -4.55 -21.47 10.11
N GLY A 70 -3.35 -21.42 10.69
CA GLY A 70 -2.08 -21.81 10.05
C GLY A 70 -1.97 -23.29 9.69
N ASP A 71 -2.95 -24.12 10.07
CA ASP A 71 -2.97 -25.54 9.74
C ASP A 71 -2.96 -25.78 8.22
N LYS A 72 -2.27 -26.87 7.82
CA LYS A 72 -2.11 -27.30 6.43
C LYS A 72 -3.42 -27.51 5.66
N CYS A 73 -4.53 -27.77 6.35
CA CYS A 73 -5.85 -27.95 5.76
C CYS A 73 -6.62 -26.64 5.58
N VAL A 74 -6.15 -25.52 6.14
CA VAL A 74 -6.86 -24.23 6.11
C VAL A 74 -6.06 -23.19 5.35
N LEU A 75 -4.89 -22.80 5.87
CA LEU A 75 -4.11 -21.68 5.33
C LEU A 75 -3.79 -21.84 3.83
N PRO A 76 -3.32 -23.01 3.33
CA PRO A 76 -3.03 -23.16 1.91
C PRO A 76 -4.26 -23.00 1.01
N LEU A 77 -5.45 -23.42 1.45
CA LEU A 77 -6.67 -23.31 0.64
C LEU A 77 -7.05 -21.84 0.47
N LEU A 78 -7.10 -21.09 1.58
CA LEU A 78 -7.48 -19.68 1.58
C LEU A 78 -6.44 -18.82 0.86
N MET A 79 -5.15 -19.07 1.12
CA MET A 79 -4.06 -18.33 0.49
C MET A 79 -4.02 -18.56 -1.02
N LYS A 80 -4.13 -19.82 -1.50
CA LYS A 80 -4.16 -20.11 -2.94
C LYS A 80 -5.33 -19.43 -3.63
N PHE A 81 -6.51 -19.49 -3.01
CA PHE A 81 -7.71 -18.86 -3.53
C PHE A 81 -7.57 -17.34 -3.61
N CYS A 82 -7.15 -16.66 -2.54
CA CYS A 82 -7.01 -15.21 -2.56
C CYS A 82 -5.93 -14.76 -3.57
N LEU A 83 -4.78 -15.44 -3.60
CA LEU A 83 -3.72 -15.15 -4.55
C LEU A 83 -4.16 -15.34 -6.00
N SER A 84 -4.95 -16.37 -6.32
CA SER A 84 -5.45 -16.53 -7.70
C SER A 84 -6.39 -15.39 -8.08
N LYS A 85 -7.27 -14.95 -7.17
CA LYS A 85 -8.17 -13.81 -7.41
C LYS A 85 -7.45 -12.46 -7.52
N ILE A 86 -6.25 -12.33 -6.95
CA ILE A 86 -5.46 -11.09 -7.08
C ILE A 86 -4.60 -11.14 -8.36
N ILE A 87 -3.92 -12.25 -8.62
CA ILE A 87 -2.98 -12.36 -9.73
C ILE A 87 -3.70 -12.44 -11.08
N ASP A 88 -4.74 -13.25 -11.16
CA ASP A 88 -5.48 -13.53 -12.41
C ASP A 88 -7.00 -13.62 -12.14
N PRO A 89 -7.65 -12.49 -11.79
CA PRO A 89 -9.09 -12.45 -11.59
C PRO A 89 -9.84 -12.68 -12.91
N GLU A 90 -10.94 -13.42 -12.83
CA GLU A 90 -11.92 -13.43 -13.92
C GLU A 90 -12.52 -12.01 -14.13
N PRO A 91 -12.96 -11.63 -15.35
CA PRO A 91 -13.41 -10.26 -15.63
C PRO A 91 -14.52 -9.75 -14.72
N HIS A 92 -15.41 -10.64 -14.30
CA HIS A 92 -16.50 -10.30 -13.38
C HIS A 92 -16.02 -10.15 -11.92
N ILE A 93 -14.93 -10.79 -11.53
CA ILE A 93 -14.29 -10.56 -10.23
C ILE A 93 -13.56 -9.22 -10.23
N MET A 94 -12.98 -8.82 -11.37
CA MET A 94 -12.34 -7.51 -11.51
C MET A 94 -13.30 -6.35 -11.22
N SER A 95 -14.58 -6.47 -11.60
CA SER A 95 -15.62 -5.47 -11.31
C SER A 95 -16.25 -5.61 -9.91
N PHE A 96 -15.74 -6.54 -9.09
CA PHE A 96 -16.20 -6.75 -7.72
C PHE A 96 -15.12 -6.30 -6.71
N GLU A 97 -14.80 -5.00 -6.73
CA GLU A 97 -13.70 -4.41 -5.98
C GLU A 97 -13.73 -4.74 -4.48
N GLN A 98 -14.88 -4.62 -3.83
CA GLN A 98 -15.04 -4.93 -2.40
C GLN A 98 -14.61 -6.37 -2.07
N PHE A 99 -14.84 -7.32 -2.96
CA PHE A 99 -14.37 -8.70 -2.77
C PHE A 99 -12.86 -8.82 -2.98
N MET A 100 -12.29 -8.17 -4.01
CA MET A 100 -10.85 -8.14 -4.24
C MET A 100 -10.09 -7.51 -3.06
N ILE A 101 -10.61 -6.43 -2.50
CA ILE A 101 -10.11 -5.82 -1.27
C ILE A 101 -10.04 -6.86 -0.16
N GLN A 102 -11.11 -7.63 0.08
CA GLN A 102 -11.07 -8.66 1.13
C GLN A 102 -10.08 -9.79 0.84
N CYS A 103 -9.85 -10.15 -0.43
CA CYS A 103 -8.77 -11.08 -0.80
C CYS A 103 -7.39 -10.51 -0.46
N MET A 104 -7.13 -9.23 -0.78
CA MET A 104 -5.87 -8.56 -0.45
C MET A 104 -5.67 -8.41 1.05
N VAL A 105 -6.72 -8.02 1.79
CA VAL A 105 -6.72 -7.97 3.27
C VAL A 105 -6.36 -9.33 3.85
N MET A 106 -6.96 -10.42 3.36
CA MET A 106 -6.64 -11.78 3.82
C MET A 106 -5.17 -12.11 3.59
N VAL A 107 -4.65 -11.90 2.38
CA VAL A 107 -3.23 -12.17 2.06
C VAL A 107 -2.31 -11.33 2.93
N LYS A 108 -2.59 -10.02 3.06
CA LYS A 108 -1.82 -9.10 3.89
C LYS A 108 -1.78 -9.56 5.35
N THR A 109 -2.94 -9.88 5.91
CA THR A 109 -3.06 -10.31 7.31
C THR A 109 -2.30 -11.62 7.57
N ILE A 110 -2.30 -12.55 6.62
CA ILE A 110 -1.50 -13.78 6.69
C ILE A 110 0.00 -13.46 6.67
N LEU A 111 0.46 -12.57 5.78
CA LEU A 111 1.89 -12.24 5.63
C LEU A 111 2.45 -11.40 6.79
N GLU A 112 1.65 -10.50 7.37
CA GLU A 112 2.05 -9.69 8.54
C GLU A 112 1.97 -10.44 9.87
N CYS A 113 1.32 -11.61 9.88
CA CYS A 113 1.03 -12.37 11.08
C CYS A 113 2.32 -12.67 11.88
N LYS A 114 2.47 -12.02 13.04
CA LYS A 114 3.68 -12.09 13.88
C LYS A 114 3.88 -13.50 14.43
N GLU A 115 2.80 -14.26 14.58
CA GLU A 115 2.80 -15.65 15.03
C GLU A 115 3.34 -16.61 13.97
N TYR A 116 3.42 -16.21 12.70
CA TYR A 116 4.00 -17.02 11.61
C TYR A 116 5.48 -16.73 11.38
N LYS A 117 6.00 -15.62 11.91
CA LYS A 117 7.42 -15.25 11.79
C LYS A 117 8.28 -16.07 12.77
N THR A 118 9.35 -16.69 12.28
CA THR A 118 10.35 -17.39 13.10
C THR A 118 11.18 -16.37 13.88
N ARG A 119 11.04 -16.33 15.21
CA ARG A 119 11.85 -15.46 16.07
C ARG A 119 13.13 -16.17 16.50
N LEU A 120 14.27 -15.49 16.34
CA LEU A 120 15.53 -15.84 17.01
C LEU A 120 15.47 -15.28 18.43
N THR A 121 14.96 -16.03 19.40
CA THR A 121 14.96 -15.59 20.81
C THR A 121 16.29 -15.88 21.49
N GLY A 122 16.88 -14.85 22.10
CA GLY A 122 17.99 -14.96 23.05
C GLY A 122 17.53 -15.65 24.33
N ARG A 123 18.35 -16.59 24.82
CA ARG A 123 18.01 -17.53 25.91
C ARG A 123 17.80 -16.79 27.24
N VAL A 124 16.60 -16.83 27.80
CA VAL A 124 16.36 -16.62 29.25
C VAL A 124 15.56 -17.82 29.77
N VAL A 125 16.10 -18.47 30.80
CA VAL A 125 15.77 -19.85 31.20
C VAL A 125 14.61 -19.87 32.20
N ASP A 126 13.48 -20.44 31.78
CA ASP A 126 12.37 -20.89 32.64
C ASP A 126 11.72 -22.13 31.97
N GLU A 127 11.83 -23.32 32.59
CA GLU A 127 11.55 -24.63 31.95
C GLU A 127 10.12 -24.77 31.38
N ASN A 128 9.11 -24.17 32.03
CA ASN A 128 7.73 -24.17 31.53
C ASN A 128 7.52 -23.19 30.36
N ARG A 129 8.26 -22.07 30.34
CA ARG A 129 8.24 -21.14 29.20
C ARG A 129 8.95 -21.74 27.99
N VAL A 130 10.02 -22.50 28.22
CA VAL A 130 10.77 -23.20 27.16
C VAL A 130 9.85 -24.13 26.37
N THR A 131 8.95 -24.90 27.01
CA THR A 131 8.05 -25.81 26.27
C THR A 131 7.03 -25.05 25.39
N PHE A 132 6.46 -23.97 25.91
CA PHE A 132 5.46 -23.16 25.20
C PHE A 132 6.09 -22.36 24.05
N GLU A 133 7.28 -21.80 24.24
CA GLU A 133 8.05 -21.12 23.20
C GLU A 133 8.53 -22.10 22.11
N GLN A 134 8.96 -23.31 22.48
CA GLN A 134 9.33 -24.35 21.53
C GLN A 134 8.13 -24.77 20.67
N MET A 135 6.95 -24.94 21.28
CA MET A 135 5.72 -25.23 20.53
C MET A 135 5.37 -24.11 19.55
N LYS A 136 5.49 -22.83 19.97
CA LYS A 136 5.31 -21.68 19.07
C LYS A 136 6.26 -21.76 17.88
N GLN A 137 7.56 -21.92 18.14
CA GLN A 137 8.57 -22.00 17.09
C GLN A 137 8.29 -23.14 16.09
N ASN A 138 7.87 -24.31 16.58
CA ASN A 138 7.53 -25.43 15.71
C ASN A 138 6.34 -25.12 14.79
N ILE A 139 5.27 -24.52 15.33
CA ILE A 139 4.10 -24.13 14.53
C ILE A 139 4.50 -23.02 13.55
N SER A 140 5.16 -21.96 14.00
CA SER A 140 5.63 -20.86 13.16
C SER A 140 6.53 -21.35 12.02
N SER A 141 7.47 -22.26 12.30
CA SER A 141 8.35 -22.85 11.29
C SER A 141 7.56 -23.69 10.27
N THR A 142 6.54 -24.42 10.70
CA THR A 142 5.68 -25.19 9.81
C THR A 142 4.90 -24.26 8.89
N VAL A 143 4.29 -23.20 9.45
CA VAL A 143 3.54 -22.21 8.69
C VAL A 143 4.45 -21.43 7.73
N ALA A 144 5.64 -21.03 8.17
CA ALA A 144 6.63 -20.39 7.31
C ALA A 144 6.99 -21.29 6.11
N GLY A 145 7.22 -22.60 6.32
CA GLY A 145 7.43 -23.55 5.24
C GLY A 145 6.26 -23.66 4.26
N LEU A 146 5.02 -23.62 4.76
CA LEU A 146 3.83 -23.57 3.92
C LEU A 146 3.77 -22.28 3.10
N LEU A 147 4.04 -21.12 3.71
CA LEU A 147 4.03 -19.83 3.04
C LEU A 147 5.09 -19.76 1.93
N THR A 148 6.31 -20.24 2.20
CA THR A 148 7.37 -20.35 1.18
C THR A 148 6.95 -21.23 0.01
N SER A 149 6.24 -22.34 0.27
CA SER A 149 5.70 -23.19 -0.81
C SER A 149 4.57 -22.53 -1.59
N LEU A 150 3.81 -21.63 -0.97
CA LEU A 150 2.67 -20.95 -1.59
C LEU A 150 3.09 -19.71 -2.39
N LEU A 151 4.17 -19.07 -1.96
CA LEU A 151 4.78 -17.89 -2.56
C LEU A 151 6.26 -18.18 -2.87
N PRO A 152 6.55 -19.06 -3.84
CA PRO A 152 7.91 -19.17 -4.35
C PRO A 152 8.34 -17.85 -5.00
N THR A 153 9.64 -17.67 -5.18
CA THR A 153 10.30 -16.44 -5.67
C THR A 153 9.63 -15.86 -6.92
N ASP A 154 9.33 -16.70 -7.92
CA ASP A 154 8.66 -16.32 -9.16
C ASP A 154 7.25 -15.76 -8.92
N ARG A 155 6.50 -16.37 -7.99
CA ARG A 155 5.16 -15.91 -7.62
C ARG A 155 5.19 -14.61 -6.81
N VAL A 156 6.21 -14.41 -5.98
CA VAL A 156 6.44 -13.14 -5.26
C VAL A 156 6.72 -12.01 -6.25
N VAL A 157 7.59 -12.24 -7.24
CA VAL A 157 7.88 -11.28 -8.31
C VAL A 157 6.63 -10.99 -9.16
N LEU A 158 5.85 -12.03 -9.49
CA LEU A 158 4.61 -11.88 -10.24
C LEU A 158 3.58 -11.05 -9.47
N LEU A 159 3.38 -11.33 -8.18
CA LEU A 159 2.47 -10.58 -7.33
C LEU A 159 2.90 -9.10 -7.24
N CYS A 160 4.19 -8.83 -7.06
CA CYS A 160 4.73 -7.47 -7.06
C CYS A 160 4.41 -6.73 -8.38
N ASN A 161 4.67 -7.37 -9.53
CA ASN A 161 4.35 -6.80 -10.84
C ASN A 161 2.85 -6.52 -11.00
N VAL A 162 1.99 -7.45 -10.57
CA VAL A 162 0.53 -7.28 -10.65
C VAL A 162 0.08 -6.13 -9.76
N LEU A 163 0.57 -6.01 -8.53
CA LEU A 163 0.20 -4.91 -7.63
C LEU A 163 0.54 -3.56 -8.27
N ILE A 164 1.76 -3.38 -8.78
CA ILE A 164 2.19 -2.11 -9.38
C ILE A 164 1.48 -1.85 -10.72
N ARG A 165 1.50 -2.81 -11.65
CA ARG A 165 1.07 -2.57 -13.04
C ARG A 165 -0.45 -2.63 -13.24
N ARG A 166 -1.20 -3.10 -12.24
CA ARG A 166 -2.66 -3.18 -12.31
C ARG A 166 -3.35 -2.37 -11.22
N TYR A 167 -2.94 -2.56 -9.97
CA TYR A 167 -3.72 -2.06 -8.83
C TYR A 167 -3.25 -0.68 -8.32
N PHE A 168 -2.01 -0.28 -8.59
CA PHE A 168 -1.54 1.09 -8.31
C PHE A 168 -1.94 2.08 -9.40
N VAL A 169 -2.17 1.60 -10.63
CA VAL A 169 -2.52 2.43 -11.79
C VAL A 169 -3.87 3.11 -11.55
N LEU A 170 -3.90 4.44 -11.65
CA LEU A 170 -5.14 5.20 -11.52
C LEU A 170 -6.14 4.82 -12.60
N THR A 171 -7.38 4.56 -12.18
CA THR A 171 -8.51 4.27 -13.06
C THR A 171 -9.22 5.56 -13.49
N ALA A 172 -10.15 5.44 -14.45
CA ALA A 172 -10.99 6.57 -14.82
C ALA A 172 -11.88 7.05 -13.66
N SER A 173 -12.34 6.14 -12.78
CA SER A 173 -13.09 6.51 -11.57
C SER A 173 -12.22 7.32 -10.62
N ASP A 174 -10.97 6.90 -10.43
CA ASP A 174 -10.02 7.62 -9.58
C ASP A 174 -9.77 9.05 -10.09
N MET A 175 -9.62 9.20 -11.40
CA MET A 175 -9.41 10.52 -12.02
C MET A 175 -10.63 11.43 -11.90
N GLU A 176 -11.84 10.86 -12.01
CA GLU A 176 -13.08 11.61 -11.81
C GLU A 176 -13.26 12.01 -10.35
N GLU A 177 -13.03 11.09 -9.41
CA GLU A 177 -13.09 11.35 -7.97
C GLU A 177 -12.09 12.44 -7.56
N TRP A 178 -10.85 12.37 -8.06
CA TRP A 178 -9.85 13.43 -7.89
C TRP A 178 -10.36 14.76 -8.48
N TYR A 179 -10.86 14.76 -9.71
CA TYR A 179 -11.36 15.99 -10.34
C TYR A 179 -12.51 16.63 -9.55
N GLN A 180 -13.44 15.84 -9.00
CA GLN A 180 -14.58 16.32 -8.24
C GLN A 180 -14.20 16.81 -6.83
N ASN A 181 -13.34 16.09 -6.13
CA ASN A 181 -12.89 16.45 -4.79
C ASN A 181 -11.42 16.07 -4.56
N PRO A 182 -10.47 16.96 -4.92
CA PRO A 182 -9.04 16.69 -4.74
C PRO A 182 -8.60 16.57 -3.27
N GLU A 183 -9.34 17.20 -2.36
CA GLU A 183 -9.08 17.12 -0.91
C GLU A 183 -9.46 15.75 -0.36
N SER A 184 -10.64 15.24 -0.69
CA SER A 184 -11.04 13.88 -0.31
C SER A 184 -10.12 12.83 -0.95
N PHE A 185 -9.73 13.02 -2.21
CA PHE A 185 -8.81 12.10 -2.90
C PHE A 185 -7.42 12.06 -2.27
N TYR A 186 -6.96 13.16 -1.66
CA TYR A 186 -5.72 13.19 -0.88
C TYR A 186 -5.82 12.27 0.35
N HIS A 187 -6.93 12.33 1.10
CA HIS A 187 -7.14 11.54 2.31
C HIS A 187 -7.34 10.04 2.07
N GLU A 188 -7.67 9.63 0.85
CA GLU A 188 -7.72 8.20 0.48
C GLU A 188 -6.38 7.48 0.65
N GLN A 189 -5.28 8.23 0.64
CA GLN A 189 -3.93 7.71 0.86
C GLN A 189 -3.59 7.58 2.35
N ASP A 190 -4.48 7.99 3.25
CA ASP A 190 -4.22 7.87 4.67
C ASP A 190 -4.23 6.40 5.13
N SER A 191 -3.24 6.08 5.95
CA SER A 191 -2.93 4.72 6.40
C SER A 191 -4.05 4.05 7.20
N VAL A 192 -5.07 4.80 7.60
CA VAL A 192 -6.23 4.30 8.36
C VAL A 192 -7.29 3.69 7.45
N LEU A 193 -7.41 4.17 6.21
CA LEU A 193 -8.48 3.78 5.27
C LEU A 193 -8.04 2.78 4.19
N TRP A 194 -6.86 2.18 4.36
CA TRP A 194 -6.27 1.27 3.38
C TRP A 194 -7.16 0.06 3.01
N SER A 195 -8.08 -0.36 3.88
CA SER A 195 -8.97 -1.50 3.62
C SER A 195 -10.30 -1.14 2.95
N GLU A 196 -10.52 0.14 2.60
CA GLU A 196 -11.80 0.61 2.04
C GLU A 196 -11.78 0.79 0.52
N LYS A 197 -10.59 1.04 -0.06
CA LYS A 197 -10.38 1.20 -1.50
C LYS A 197 -9.33 0.23 -2.03
N LEU A 198 -9.48 -0.16 -3.30
CA LEU A 198 -8.67 -1.20 -3.93
C LEU A 198 -7.20 -0.82 -4.03
N ARG A 199 -6.90 0.39 -4.49
CA ARG A 199 -5.54 0.90 -4.69
C ARG A 199 -4.77 1.06 -3.38
N PRO A 200 -5.29 1.78 -2.36
CA PRO A 200 -4.69 1.80 -1.02
C PRO A 200 -4.49 0.39 -0.41
N CYS A 201 -5.44 -0.53 -0.64
CA CYS A 201 -5.30 -1.90 -0.14
C CYS A 201 -4.16 -2.66 -0.83
N ALA A 202 -3.97 -2.45 -2.13
CA ALA A 202 -2.87 -3.03 -2.88
C ALA A 202 -1.52 -2.44 -2.46
N GLU A 203 -1.46 -1.13 -2.22
CA GLU A 203 -0.28 -0.43 -1.69
C GLU A 203 0.11 -0.98 -0.31
N ALA A 204 -0.86 -1.20 0.56
CA ALA A 204 -0.62 -1.77 1.89
C ALA A 204 -0.16 -3.24 1.83
N LEU A 205 -0.71 -4.05 0.92
CA LEU A 205 -0.22 -5.42 0.68
C LEU A 205 1.19 -5.42 0.07
N TYR A 206 1.49 -4.47 -0.81
CA TYR A 206 2.81 -4.31 -1.42
C TYR A 206 3.89 -4.03 -0.37
N ILE A 207 3.65 -3.12 0.57
CA ILE A 207 4.60 -2.81 1.66
C ILE A 207 4.93 -4.08 2.47
N VAL A 208 3.90 -4.86 2.81
CA VAL A 208 4.07 -6.12 3.56
C VAL A 208 4.84 -7.17 2.77
N LEU A 209 4.62 -7.23 1.45
CA LEU A 209 5.36 -8.12 0.58
C LEU A 209 6.86 -7.82 0.63
N PHE A 210 7.24 -6.55 0.80
CA PHE A 210 8.64 -6.13 0.88
C PHE A 210 9.34 -6.46 2.19
N GLU A 211 8.63 -6.55 3.33
CA GLU A 211 9.23 -6.79 4.66
C GLU A 211 10.20 -8.00 4.70
N ASN A 212 9.94 -9.05 3.92
CA ASN A 212 10.78 -10.26 3.88
C ASN A 212 11.38 -10.56 2.50
N ASN A 213 11.12 -9.71 1.50
CA ASN A 213 11.53 -9.95 0.11
C ASN A 213 12.27 -8.75 -0.50
N GLY A 214 12.76 -7.80 0.32
CA GLY A 214 13.43 -6.58 -0.12
C GLY A 214 14.55 -6.83 -1.13
N GLN A 215 15.50 -7.71 -0.80
CA GLN A 215 16.63 -8.04 -1.69
C GLN A 215 16.20 -8.62 -3.05
N LEU A 216 15.10 -9.38 -3.07
CA LEU A 216 14.55 -9.96 -4.29
C LEU A 216 13.83 -8.89 -5.13
N LEU A 217 13.03 -8.06 -4.47
CA LEU A 217 12.08 -7.17 -5.13
C LEU A 217 12.66 -5.78 -5.43
N GLY A 218 13.71 -5.34 -4.73
CA GLY A 218 14.40 -4.07 -4.95
C GLY A 218 14.83 -3.90 -6.42
N PRO A 219 15.63 -4.82 -6.99
CA PRO A 219 16.01 -4.77 -8.40
C PRO A 219 14.83 -4.83 -9.37
N VAL A 220 13.76 -5.56 -9.02
CA VAL A 220 12.53 -5.65 -9.83
C VAL A 220 11.85 -4.28 -9.90
N VAL A 221 11.71 -3.58 -8.78
CA VAL A 221 11.09 -2.25 -8.73
C VAL A 221 11.94 -1.21 -9.45
N VAL A 222 13.27 -1.24 -9.31
CA VAL A 222 14.14 -0.37 -10.09
C VAL A 222 13.95 -0.59 -11.59
N SER A 223 13.84 -1.85 -12.03
CA SER A 223 13.56 -2.16 -13.44
C SER A 223 12.22 -1.61 -13.91
N ILE A 224 11.16 -1.73 -13.11
CA ILE A 224 9.83 -1.18 -13.44
C ILE A 224 9.89 0.36 -13.49
N LEU A 225 10.59 0.98 -12.55
CA LEU A 225 10.77 2.43 -12.48
C LEU A 225 11.49 2.96 -13.73
N GLN A 226 12.60 2.32 -14.12
CA GLN A 226 13.36 2.68 -15.31
C GLN A 226 12.54 2.50 -16.59
N GLU A 227 11.80 1.39 -16.70
CA GLU A 227 10.89 1.15 -17.82
C GLU A 227 9.84 2.27 -17.91
N ALA A 228 9.15 2.58 -16.80
CA ALA A 228 8.10 3.59 -16.76
C ALA A 228 8.62 5.00 -17.09
N MET A 229 9.82 5.33 -16.61
CA MET A 229 10.49 6.59 -16.93
C MET A 229 10.85 6.69 -18.42
N SER A 230 11.37 5.61 -19.01
CA SER A 230 11.75 5.58 -20.43
C SER A 230 10.57 5.51 -21.39
N GLY A 231 9.47 4.87 -20.98
CA GLY A 231 8.27 4.67 -21.79
C GLY A 231 7.31 5.86 -21.80
N CYS A 232 7.44 6.80 -20.87
CA CYS A 232 6.59 7.99 -20.80
C CYS A 232 7.20 9.15 -21.61
N PRO A 233 6.50 9.68 -22.64
CA PRO A 233 6.98 10.83 -23.40
C PRO A 233 7.19 12.08 -22.52
N SER A 234 8.14 12.94 -22.91
CA SER A 234 8.41 14.20 -22.20
C SER A 234 7.30 15.24 -22.38
N ALA A 235 6.59 15.23 -23.52
CA ALA A 235 5.46 16.10 -23.78
C ALA A 235 4.14 15.37 -23.45
N VAL A 236 3.59 15.63 -22.27
CA VAL A 236 2.36 14.99 -21.78
C VAL A 236 1.17 15.90 -22.07
N ASN A 237 0.57 15.75 -23.25
CA ASN A 237 -0.65 16.48 -23.61
C ASN A 237 -1.92 15.74 -23.18
N GLU A 238 -1.82 14.42 -22.98
CA GLU A 238 -2.95 13.53 -22.65
C GLU A 238 -2.57 12.56 -21.53
N ILE A 239 -3.56 12.07 -20.80
CA ILE A 239 -3.38 11.02 -19.80
C ILE A 239 -3.25 9.68 -20.54
N THR A 240 -2.03 9.17 -20.64
CA THR A 240 -1.72 7.92 -21.33
C THR A 240 -1.47 6.77 -20.35
N PRO A 241 -1.61 5.51 -20.77
CA PRO A 241 -1.21 4.36 -19.94
C PRO A 241 0.25 4.44 -19.45
N ALA A 242 1.15 5.03 -20.24
CA ALA A 242 2.55 5.22 -19.85
C ALA A 242 2.69 6.22 -18.69
N LEU A 243 1.93 7.32 -18.71
CA LEU A 243 1.88 8.30 -17.61
C LEU A 243 1.36 7.66 -16.32
N LEU A 244 0.29 6.86 -16.42
CA LEU A 244 -0.32 6.20 -15.28
C LEU A 244 0.57 5.07 -14.71
N LEU A 245 1.30 4.36 -15.56
CA LEU A 245 2.33 3.41 -15.12
C LEU A 245 3.48 4.13 -14.41
N LYS A 246 3.86 5.32 -14.88
CA LYS A 246 4.88 6.14 -14.23
C LYS A 246 4.44 6.62 -12.85
N ASP A 247 3.20 7.08 -12.70
CA ASP A 247 2.59 7.37 -11.39
C ASP A 247 2.65 6.16 -10.44
N ALA A 248 2.23 4.99 -10.92
CA ALA A 248 2.25 3.76 -10.15
C ALA A 248 3.67 3.35 -9.74
N ALA A 249 4.64 3.41 -10.66
CA ALA A 249 6.04 3.09 -10.39
C ALA A 249 6.67 4.06 -9.39
N TYR A 250 6.30 5.35 -9.46
CA TYR A 250 6.77 6.38 -8.53
C TYR A 250 6.19 6.16 -7.14
N GLY A 251 4.90 5.81 -7.05
CA GLY A 251 4.27 5.39 -5.79
C GLY A 251 4.96 4.16 -5.18
N ALA A 252 5.22 3.13 -5.98
CA ALA A 252 5.94 1.94 -5.53
C ALA A 252 7.32 2.31 -4.97
N ALA A 253 8.10 3.12 -5.70
CA ALA A 253 9.41 3.56 -5.25
C ALA A 253 9.38 4.42 -3.98
N ALA A 254 8.32 5.22 -3.77
CA ALA A 254 8.16 6.03 -2.57
C ALA A 254 7.99 5.17 -1.31
N TYR A 255 7.15 4.12 -1.35
CA TYR A 255 6.77 3.36 -0.16
C TYR A 255 7.85 2.42 0.40
N ILE A 256 8.88 2.10 -0.39
CA ILE A 256 9.95 1.17 -0.02
C ILE A 256 11.34 1.84 -0.02
N TYR A 257 11.40 3.14 0.26
CA TYR A 257 12.62 3.94 0.19
C TYR A 257 13.80 3.29 0.93
N TYR A 258 13.53 2.69 2.10
CA TYR A 258 14.53 2.05 2.97
C TYR A 258 15.29 0.90 2.28
N GLU A 259 14.63 0.19 1.37
CA GLU A 259 15.24 -0.90 0.61
C GLU A 259 15.74 -0.38 -0.75
N LEU A 260 14.97 0.50 -1.39
CA LEU A 260 15.28 0.95 -2.75
C LEU A 260 16.51 1.84 -2.81
N SER A 261 16.84 2.57 -1.73
CA SER A 261 18.06 3.40 -1.64
C SER A 261 19.35 2.59 -1.79
N ASN A 262 19.33 1.29 -1.53
CA ASN A 262 20.46 0.39 -1.78
C ASN A 262 20.73 0.17 -3.28
N TYR A 263 19.73 0.43 -4.13
CA TYR A 263 19.77 0.16 -5.58
C TYR A 263 19.61 1.43 -6.43
N LEU A 264 19.18 2.53 -5.84
CA LEU A 264 18.86 3.78 -6.51
C LEU A 264 19.42 4.98 -5.75
N SER A 265 20.31 5.73 -6.40
CA SER A 265 20.83 7.00 -5.88
C SER A 265 19.74 8.08 -5.94
N PHE A 266 19.31 8.58 -4.78
CA PHE A 266 18.33 9.68 -4.73
C PHE A 266 18.82 10.90 -5.50
N LYS A 267 20.09 11.29 -5.33
CA LYS A 267 20.68 12.46 -5.99
C LYS A 267 20.59 12.34 -7.52
N ASP A 268 20.95 11.19 -8.06
CA ASP A 268 20.92 10.98 -9.52
C ASP A 268 19.49 10.91 -10.04
N TRP A 269 18.59 10.27 -9.28
CA TRP A 269 17.18 10.21 -9.64
C TRP A 269 16.50 11.59 -9.60
N PHE A 270 16.79 12.39 -8.58
CA PHE A 270 16.27 13.74 -8.45
C PHE A 270 16.73 14.62 -9.61
N ASN A 271 18.05 14.72 -9.84
CA ASN A 271 18.61 15.57 -10.89
C ASN A 271 18.27 15.09 -12.31
N GLY A 272 18.19 13.78 -12.51
CA GLY A 272 17.99 13.16 -13.82
C GLY A 272 16.52 12.98 -14.23
N ALA A 273 15.58 13.08 -13.28
CA ALA A 273 14.17 12.85 -13.56
C ALA A 273 13.23 13.75 -12.76
N LEU A 274 13.23 13.65 -11.43
CA LEU A 274 12.20 14.29 -10.60
C LEU A 274 12.20 15.81 -10.79
N SER A 275 13.37 16.45 -10.80
CA SER A 275 13.47 17.90 -11.01
C SER A 275 13.06 18.33 -12.42
N LEU A 276 13.29 17.48 -13.42
CA LEU A 276 12.93 17.76 -14.81
C LEU A 276 11.41 17.71 -15.01
N GLU A 277 10.72 16.82 -14.31
CA GLU A 277 9.27 16.71 -14.38
C GLU A 277 8.56 17.96 -13.89
N LEU A 278 9.10 18.59 -12.84
CA LEU A 278 8.56 19.82 -12.26
C LEU A 278 8.69 21.03 -13.20
N SER A 279 9.43 20.92 -14.31
CA SER A 279 9.53 21.99 -15.31
C SER A 279 8.35 22.03 -16.28
N ASN A 280 7.51 20.99 -16.31
CA ASN A 280 6.36 20.90 -17.20
C ASN A 280 5.07 21.32 -16.48
N ASP A 281 4.58 22.52 -16.78
CA ASP A 281 3.37 23.09 -16.17
C ASP A 281 2.05 22.62 -16.81
N HIS A 282 2.08 21.57 -17.67
CA HIS A 282 0.85 21.06 -18.27
C HIS A 282 -0.11 20.52 -17.18
N PRO A 283 -1.43 20.80 -17.21
CA PRO A 283 -2.36 20.42 -16.15
C PRO A 283 -2.37 18.92 -15.79
N ASN A 284 -2.16 18.04 -16.77
CA ASN A 284 -2.07 16.59 -16.54
C ASN A 284 -0.84 16.18 -15.72
N MET A 285 0.20 17.02 -15.64
CA MET A 285 1.39 16.76 -14.84
C MET A 285 1.10 16.78 -13.33
N ARG A 286 -0.06 17.26 -12.88
CA ARG A 286 -0.51 17.13 -11.48
C ARG A 286 -0.38 15.70 -10.94
N ILE A 287 -0.59 14.70 -11.80
CA ILE A 287 -0.45 13.27 -11.47
C ILE A 287 0.98 12.98 -11.02
N ILE A 288 1.95 13.39 -11.84
CA ILE A 288 3.38 13.18 -11.58
C ILE A 288 3.87 14.11 -10.47
N HIS A 289 3.47 15.39 -10.47
CA HIS A 289 3.81 16.37 -9.43
C HIS A 289 3.42 15.87 -8.04
N ARG A 290 2.22 15.28 -7.89
CA ARG A 290 1.80 14.68 -6.63
C ARG A 290 2.75 13.55 -6.19
N LYS A 291 3.15 12.67 -7.12
CA LYS A 291 4.08 11.58 -6.79
C LYS A 291 5.49 12.06 -6.52
N VAL A 292 5.97 13.09 -7.20
CA VAL A 292 7.24 13.76 -6.88
C VAL A 292 7.16 14.32 -5.46
N ALA A 293 6.10 15.06 -5.11
CA ALA A 293 5.89 15.56 -3.76
C ALA A 293 5.96 14.43 -2.72
N LEU A 294 5.24 13.33 -2.96
CA LEU A 294 5.26 12.14 -2.09
C LEU A 294 6.67 11.57 -1.92
N ILE A 295 7.41 11.34 -3.01
CA ILE A 295 8.79 10.82 -2.97
C ILE A 295 9.68 11.73 -2.13
N LEU A 296 9.62 13.05 -2.35
CA LEU A 296 10.43 14.02 -1.62
C LEU A 296 10.16 14.02 -0.11
N GLY A 297 8.94 13.66 0.32
CA GLY A 297 8.59 13.50 1.73
C GLY A 297 8.94 12.13 2.32
N GLN A 298 8.95 11.07 1.51
CA GLN A 298 9.29 9.72 1.98
C GLN A 298 10.81 9.48 2.06
N TRP A 299 11.59 10.10 1.18
CA TRP A 299 13.03 9.87 1.03
C TRP A 299 13.90 10.84 1.85
N VAL A 300 13.36 11.44 2.91
CA VAL A 300 14.04 12.47 3.72
C VAL A 300 15.42 12.02 4.20
N SER A 301 15.57 10.77 4.65
CA SER A 301 16.85 10.22 5.11
C SER A 301 17.94 10.15 4.03
N GLU A 302 17.54 10.07 2.76
CA GLU A 302 18.43 9.94 1.61
C GLU A 302 18.84 11.30 1.02
N ILE A 303 18.22 12.40 1.47
CA ILE A 303 18.48 13.75 1.00
C ILE A 303 19.66 14.33 1.76
N LYS A 304 20.75 14.63 1.03
CA LYS A 304 22.02 15.12 1.59
C LYS A 304 22.20 16.62 1.32
N ASP A 305 23.22 17.21 1.94
CA ASP A 305 23.43 18.66 1.97
C ASP A 305 23.47 19.31 0.57
N ASP A 306 24.01 18.63 -0.44
CA ASP A 306 24.14 19.17 -1.79
C ASP A 306 22.84 19.15 -2.60
N THR A 307 21.83 18.38 -2.19
CA THR A 307 20.50 18.32 -2.84
C THR A 307 19.38 18.92 -2.01
N ARG A 308 19.55 19.05 -0.69
CA ARG A 308 18.50 19.46 0.25
C ARG A 308 17.84 20.78 -0.10
N ARG A 309 18.61 21.85 -0.31
CA ARG A 309 18.04 23.15 -0.74
C ARG A 309 17.21 23.04 -2.03
N ALA A 310 17.68 22.25 -3.01
CA ALA A 310 16.93 22.06 -4.26
C ALA A 310 15.61 21.33 -4.01
N VAL A 311 15.59 20.36 -3.09
CA VAL A 311 14.35 19.69 -2.66
C VAL A 311 13.39 20.67 -1.96
N TYR A 312 13.88 21.54 -1.07
CA TYR A 312 13.04 22.56 -0.44
C TYR A 312 12.40 23.49 -1.47
N CYS A 313 13.18 23.98 -2.43
CA CYS A 313 12.65 24.78 -3.54
C CYS A 313 11.62 24.00 -4.37
N ALA A 314 11.85 22.73 -4.65
CA ALA A 314 10.92 21.87 -5.38
C ALA A 314 9.60 21.68 -4.63
N LEU A 315 9.65 21.41 -3.33
CA LEU A 315 8.47 21.27 -2.48
C LEU A 315 7.67 22.58 -2.38
N ILE A 316 8.35 23.73 -2.25
CA ILE A 316 7.68 25.05 -2.24
C ILE A 316 7.02 25.34 -3.59
N ARG A 317 7.67 24.99 -4.70
CA ARG A 317 7.05 25.08 -6.04
C ARG A 317 5.79 24.21 -6.12
N LEU A 318 5.83 22.98 -5.62
CA LEU A 318 4.68 22.07 -5.58
C LEU A 318 3.56 22.57 -4.66
N LEU A 319 3.91 23.28 -3.57
CA LEU A 319 2.94 23.95 -2.70
C LEU A 319 2.22 25.13 -3.39
N GLN A 320 2.75 25.62 -4.52
CA GLN A 320 2.13 26.63 -5.38
C GLN A 320 1.34 26.03 -6.56
N ASP A 321 1.24 24.69 -6.67
CA ASP A 321 0.54 24.04 -7.78
C ASP A 321 -0.96 24.41 -7.80
N ASN A 322 -1.58 24.38 -8.98
CA ASN A 322 -3.01 24.67 -9.12
C ASN A 322 -3.88 23.57 -8.50
N ASP A 323 -3.38 22.33 -8.43
CA ASP A 323 -4.12 21.20 -7.89
C ASP A 323 -3.98 21.11 -6.36
N LEU A 324 -5.11 21.10 -5.65
CA LEU A 324 -5.14 21.05 -4.18
C LEU A 324 -4.53 19.75 -3.63
N CYS A 325 -4.70 18.61 -4.32
CA CYS A 325 -4.13 17.33 -3.88
C CYS A 325 -2.58 17.38 -3.93
N VAL A 326 -2.02 18.01 -4.96
CA VAL A 326 -0.57 18.26 -5.07
C VAL A 326 -0.09 19.15 -3.92
N ARG A 327 -0.77 20.25 -3.65
CA ARG A 327 -0.40 21.19 -2.58
C ARG A 327 -0.46 20.54 -1.19
N LEU A 328 -1.49 19.75 -0.89
CA LEU A 328 -1.60 19.01 0.38
C LEU A 328 -0.48 17.97 0.53
N THR A 329 -0.15 17.27 -0.55
CA THR A 329 0.97 16.31 -0.55
C THR A 329 2.30 17.03 -0.32
N ALA A 330 2.54 18.17 -0.97
CA ALA A 330 3.74 18.98 -0.78
C ALA A 330 3.85 19.53 0.64
N CYS A 331 2.75 20.02 1.22
CA CYS A 331 2.68 20.50 2.60
C CYS A 331 3.06 19.41 3.60
N ARG A 332 2.49 18.20 3.45
CA ARG A 332 2.85 17.05 4.31
C ARG A 332 4.30 16.63 4.14
N SER A 333 4.81 16.64 2.90
CA SER A 333 6.22 16.36 2.66
C SER A 333 7.15 17.39 3.29
N LEU A 334 6.81 18.68 3.24
CA LEU A 334 7.56 19.74 3.94
C LEU A 334 7.59 19.51 5.46
N TYR A 335 6.45 19.13 6.04
CA TYR A 335 6.37 18.78 7.45
C TYR A 335 7.35 17.65 7.82
N PHE A 336 7.45 16.59 7.01
CA PHE A 336 8.42 15.52 7.25
C PHE A 336 9.89 15.98 7.22
N HIS A 337 10.20 17.02 6.44
CA HIS A 337 11.54 17.62 6.44
C HIS A 337 11.80 18.46 7.69
N ILE A 338 10.81 19.22 8.15
CA ILE A 338 10.92 20.10 9.31
C ILE A 338 11.06 19.27 10.60
N GLU A 339 10.32 18.15 10.69
CA GLU A 339 10.38 17.23 11.84
C GLU A 339 11.60 16.30 11.82
N ASP A 340 12.35 16.23 10.72
CA ASP A 340 13.52 15.35 10.64
C ASP A 340 14.63 15.85 11.57
N ALA A 341 15.29 14.90 12.24
CA ALA A 341 16.39 15.21 13.16
C ALA A 341 17.58 15.91 12.47
N ASN A 342 17.70 15.83 11.15
CA ASN A 342 18.74 16.47 10.34
C ASN A 342 18.22 17.71 9.59
N PHE A 343 17.09 18.29 10.01
CA PHE A 343 16.59 19.53 9.42
C PHE A 343 17.65 20.63 9.44
N ASN A 344 17.87 21.28 8.29
CA ASN A 344 18.88 22.32 8.13
C ASN A 344 18.23 23.69 8.05
N GLU A 345 18.09 24.33 9.21
CA GLU A 345 17.50 25.67 9.34
C GLU A 345 18.17 26.70 8.42
N LYS A 346 19.49 26.63 8.22
CA LYS A 346 20.23 27.62 7.42
C LYS A 346 19.86 27.56 5.94
N GLU A 347 19.61 26.37 5.42
CA GLU A 347 19.22 26.18 4.02
C GLU A 347 17.74 26.51 3.77
N PHE A 348 16.94 26.59 4.83
CA PHE A 348 15.50 26.88 4.77
C PHE A 348 15.13 28.31 5.17
N LEU A 349 16.00 29.04 5.87
CA LEU A 349 15.68 30.32 6.51
C LEU A 349 15.10 31.37 5.55
N ASP A 350 15.64 31.48 4.33
CA ASP A 350 15.16 32.43 3.32
C ASP A 350 13.90 31.94 2.59
N LEU A 351 13.62 30.65 2.65
CA LEU A 351 12.44 30.01 2.10
C LEU A 351 11.24 30.04 3.06
N LEU A 352 11.51 30.13 4.36
CA LEU A 352 10.51 30.09 5.42
C LEU A 352 9.36 31.10 5.23
N PRO A 353 9.58 32.41 4.92
CA PRO A 353 8.48 33.34 4.76
C PRO A 353 7.53 32.96 3.61
N ILE A 354 8.07 32.41 2.53
CA ILE A 354 7.29 31.96 1.37
C ILE A 354 6.50 30.70 1.73
N CYS A 355 7.17 29.72 2.33
CA CYS A 355 6.54 28.48 2.78
C CYS A 355 5.38 28.78 3.76
N TRP A 356 5.63 29.66 4.72
CA TRP A 356 4.66 30.07 5.74
C TRP A 356 3.41 30.69 5.12
N ASP A 357 3.56 31.70 4.26
CA ASP A 357 2.43 32.35 3.58
C ASP A 357 1.59 31.36 2.76
N LEU A 358 2.24 30.42 2.07
CA LEU A 358 1.56 29.38 1.30
C LEU A 358 0.82 28.38 2.19
N CYS A 359 1.41 27.94 3.30
CA CYS A 359 0.74 27.05 4.25
C CYS A 359 -0.49 27.73 4.87
N PHE A 360 -0.40 29.01 5.25
CA PHE A 360 -1.55 29.75 5.78
C PHE A 360 -2.69 29.87 4.77
N LYS A 361 -2.37 30.20 3.51
CA LYS A 361 -3.38 30.21 2.43
C LYS A 361 -4.02 28.83 2.26
N LEU A 362 -3.21 27.77 2.32
CA LEU A 362 -3.72 26.41 2.21
C LEU A 362 -4.68 26.04 3.35
N VAL A 363 -4.36 26.44 4.60
CA VAL A 363 -5.24 26.26 5.78
C VAL A 363 -6.62 26.90 5.57
N ASP A 364 -6.65 28.08 4.94
CA ASP A 364 -7.91 28.81 4.67
C ASP A 364 -8.74 28.16 3.54
N GLU A 365 -8.09 27.46 2.60
CA GLU A 365 -8.73 26.82 1.45
C GLU A 365 -9.34 25.45 1.78
N VAL A 366 -8.68 24.67 2.65
CA VAL A 366 -9.12 23.30 3.00
C VAL A 366 -10.38 23.29 3.86
N GLN A 367 -11.24 22.29 3.64
CA GLN A 367 -12.52 22.18 4.35
C GLN A 367 -12.53 21.06 5.38
N GLU A 368 -11.86 19.94 5.09
CA GLU A 368 -11.84 18.76 5.94
C GLU A 368 -10.97 18.98 7.19
N PHE A 369 -11.40 18.40 8.31
CA PHE A 369 -10.71 18.57 9.59
C PHE A 369 -9.28 18.01 9.53
N ASP A 370 -9.11 16.83 8.93
CA ASP A 370 -7.82 16.17 8.82
C ASP A 370 -6.83 17.00 7.96
N SER A 371 -7.31 17.63 6.88
CA SER A 371 -6.53 18.60 6.09
C SER A 371 -6.08 19.80 6.93
N LYS A 372 -6.97 20.34 7.76
CA LYS A 372 -6.65 21.48 8.64
C LYS A 372 -5.61 21.12 9.66
N VAL A 373 -5.68 19.91 10.21
CA VAL A 373 -4.67 19.38 11.11
C VAL A 373 -3.33 19.29 10.37
N ASP A 374 -3.24 18.58 9.26
CA ASP A 374 -2.00 18.39 8.48
C ASP A 374 -1.34 19.73 8.06
N THR A 375 -2.15 20.71 7.66
CA THR A 375 -1.67 22.03 7.24
C THR A 375 -1.31 22.94 8.43
N SER A 376 -1.99 22.78 9.58
CA SER A 376 -1.69 23.53 10.80
C SER A 376 -0.34 23.14 11.42
N TRP A 377 0.08 21.88 11.30
CA TRP A 377 1.40 21.43 11.78
C TRP A 377 2.55 22.07 11.02
N CYS A 378 2.40 22.28 9.71
CA CYS A 378 3.43 22.93 8.91
C CYS A 378 3.50 24.47 9.15
N SER A 379 2.46 25.04 9.75
CA SER A 379 2.34 26.46 10.06
C SER A 379 2.44 26.77 11.56
N SER A 380 2.75 25.78 12.40
CA SER A 380 3.06 25.94 13.83
C SER A 380 4.55 25.76 14.04
#